data_AF-A0A370X0R7-F1
#
_entry.id   AF-A0A370X0R7-F1
#
_cell.length_a   1.000
_cell.length_b   1.000
_cell.length_c   1.000
_cell.angle_alpha   90.00
_cell.angle_beta   90.00
_cell.angle_gamma   90.00
#
_symmetry.space_group_name_H-M   'P 1'
#
loop_
_entity.id
_entity.type
_entity.pdbx_description
1 polymer ?
#
loop_
_entity_poly.entity_id
_entity_poly.type
_entity_poly.pdbx_seq_one_letter_code
_entity_poly.pdbx_strand_id
1 'polypeptide(L)'
;MSPNLQAELGAALRTVLDEMSATTAQLITVLDEEREALTSADAKGLNRAGEAKQMLMRRLEQLDVERLHLSNTSTEAAQQADGAWQELLKSLATCRDKNLRNGALVGQRLTQVRRALSVLTGTDAQAGTYSQNGAVHGTHRSIPLAQA
;
A
#
# COMPACT_ATOMS: atom_id res chain seq x y z
N MET A 1 -17.46 26.97 28.22
CA MET A 1 -18.41 26.20 27.39
C MET A 1 -19.39 25.51 28.33
N SER A 2 -20.63 25.29 27.93
CA SER A 2 -21.59 24.52 28.74
C SER A 2 -21.12 23.06 28.85
N PRO A 3 -21.19 22.43 30.03
CA PRO A 3 -20.72 21.05 30.23
C PRO A 3 -21.41 20.04 29.33
N ASN A 4 -22.65 20.33 28.91
CA ASN A 4 -23.41 19.50 27.98
C ASN A 4 -22.79 19.48 26.57
N LEU A 5 -22.31 20.63 26.08
CA LEU A 5 -21.66 20.74 24.77
C LEU A 5 -20.32 19.99 24.74
N GLN A 6 -19.59 19.96 25.85
CA GLN A 6 -18.34 19.20 25.96
C GLN A 6 -18.58 17.68 25.94
N ALA A 7 -19.66 17.22 26.60
CA ALA A 7 -20.05 15.82 26.57
C ALA A 7 -20.49 15.38 25.15
N GLU A 8 -21.25 16.21 24.44
CA GLU A 8 -21.65 15.95 23.05
C GLU A 8 -20.44 15.88 22.11
N LEU A 9 -19.48 16.80 22.24
CA LEU A 9 -18.23 16.79 21.45
C LEU A 9 -17.38 15.54 21.75
N GLY A 10 -17.30 15.12 23.01
CA GLY A 10 -16.63 13.89 23.41
C GLY A 10 -17.28 12.64 22.80
N ALA A 11 -18.61 12.57 22.81
CA ALA A 11 -19.36 11.48 22.20
C ALA A 11 -19.20 11.44 20.67
N ALA A 12 -19.22 12.60 20.01
CA ALA A 12 -18.99 12.72 18.57
C ALA A 12 -17.57 12.25 18.20
N LEU A 13 -16.55 12.70 18.95
CA LEU A 13 -15.16 12.28 18.73
C LEU A 13 -14.99 10.78 18.93
N ARG A 14 -15.64 10.21 19.94
CA ARG A 14 -15.63 8.76 20.17
C ARG A 14 -16.24 7.99 19.00
N THR A 15 -17.37 8.46 18.48
CA THR A 15 -18.04 7.86 17.33
C THR A 15 -17.14 7.86 16.09
N VAL A 16 -16.46 8.98 15.83
CA VAL A 16 -15.49 9.07 14.72
C VAL A 16 -14.36 8.07 14.89
N LEU A 17 -13.80 7.93 16.10
CA LEU A 17 -12.74 6.96 16.37
C LEU A 17 -13.19 5.51 16.23
N ASP A 18 -14.40 5.18 16.68
CA ASP A 18 -14.96 3.85 16.52
C ASP A 18 -15.18 3.53 15.03
N GLU A 19 -15.60 4.51 14.22
CA GLU A 19 -15.71 4.35 12.77
C GLU A 19 -14.35 4.22 12.07
N MET A 20 -13.34 4.98 12.50
CA MET A 20 -11.96 4.83 12.00
C MET A 20 -11.41 3.44 12.31
N SER A 21 -11.68 2.91 13.50
CA SER A 21 -11.30 1.56 13.91
C SER A 21 -11.97 0.50 13.02
N ALA A 22 -13.28 0.61 12.81
CA ALA A 22 -14.01 -0.29 11.94
C ALA A 22 -13.49 -0.25 10.49
N THR A 23 -13.20 0.95 9.97
CA THR A 23 -12.65 1.13 8.62
C THR A 23 -11.23 0.54 8.52
N THR A 24 -10.41 0.70 9.57
CA THR A 24 -9.06 0.09 9.64
C THR A 24 -9.13 -1.43 9.68
N ALA A 25 -10.08 -2.01 10.42
CA ALA A 25 -10.29 -3.44 10.44
C ALA A 25 -10.71 -3.98 9.06
N GLN A 26 -11.60 -3.27 8.36
CA GLN A 26 -11.96 -3.60 6.97
C GLN A 26 -10.75 -3.53 6.03
N LEU A 27 -9.91 -2.50 6.19
CA LEU A 27 -8.70 -2.35 5.39
C LEU A 27 -7.72 -3.52 5.62
N ILE A 28 -7.58 -3.99 6.86
CA ILE A 28 -6.77 -5.17 7.18
C ILE A 28 -7.30 -6.41 6.45
N THR A 29 -8.61 -6.63 6.45
CA THR A 29 -9.23 -7.75 5.70
C THR A 29 -8.96 -7.64 4.20
N VAL A 30 -9.11 -6.45 3.62
CA VAL A 30 -8.82 -6.21 2.19
C VAL A 30 -7.34 -6.46 1.86
N LEU A 31 -6.41 -6.13 2.77
CA LEU A 31 -4.99 -6.45 2.58
C LEU A 31 -4.72 -7.96 2.66
N ASP A 32 -5.48 -8.71 3.46
CA ASP A 32 -5.38 -10.17 3.48
C ASP A 32 -5.95 -10.79 2.19
N GLU A 33 -7.06 -10.25 1.65
CA GLU A 33 -7.60 -10.63 0.32
C GLU A 33 -6.61 -10.30 -0.80
N GLU A 34 -5.97 -9.13 -0.76
CA GLU A 34 -4.92 -8.71 -1.71
C GLU A 34 -3.77 -9.73 -1.72
N ARG A 35 -3.33 -10.18 -0.53
CA ARG A 35 -2.26 -11.18 -0.41
C ARG A 35 -2.67 -12.53 -0.98
N GLU A 36 -3.89 -12.96 -0.75
CA GLU A 36 -4.41 -14.22 -1.32
C GLU A 36 -4.44 -14.15 -2.84
N ALA A 37 -4.98 -13.06 -3.41
CA ALA A 37 -5.01 -12.82 -4.85
C ALA A 37 -3.61 -12.81 -5.48
N LEU A 38 -2.62 -12.20 -4.80
CA LEU A 38 -1.21 -12.21 -5.24
C LEU A 38 -0.57 -13.60 -5.18
N THR A 39 -1.01 -14.44 -4.25
CA THR A 39 -0.51 -15.80 -4.09
C THR A 39 -1.10 -16.73 -5.16
N SER A 40 -2.40 -16.61 -5.43
CA SER A 40 -3.13 -17.38 -6.46
C SER A 40 -2.96 -16.84 -7.88
N ALA A 41 -2.29 -15.69 -8.07
CA ALA A 41 -2.16 -14.97 -9.33
C ALA A 41 -3.52 -14.57 -9.94
N ASP A 42 -4.51 -14.29 -9.09
CA ASP A 42 -5.82 -13.79 -9.51
C ASP A 42 -5.79 -12.27 -9.77
N ALA A 43 -5.67 -11.90 -11.04
CA ALA A 43 -5.67 -10.50 -11.47
C ALA A 43 -7.01 -9.79 -11.19
N LYS A 44 -8.14 -10.49 -11.22
CA LYS A 44 -9.46 -9.88 -10.94
C LYS A 44 -9.62 -9.60 -9.46
N GLY A 45 -9.24 -10.56 -8.62
CA GLY A 45 -9.19 -10.40 -7.17
C GLY A 45 -8.28 -9.26 -6.74
N LEU A 46 -7.10 -9.14 -7.37
CA LEU A 46 -6.18 -8.04 -7.10
C LEU A 46 -6.77 -6.66 -7.46
N ASN A 47 -7.45 -6.54 -8.60
CA ASN A 47 -8.10 -5.27 -8.98
C ASN A 47 -9.22 -4.89 -7.99
N ARG A 48 -10.06 -5.86 -7.60
CA ARG A 48 -11.13 -5.63 -6.61
C ARG A 48 -10.56 -5.18 -5.26
N ALA A 49 -9.52 -5.85 -4.78
CA ALA A 49 -8.85 -5.48 -3.54
C ALA A 49 -8.22 -4.08 -3.63
N GLY A 50 -7.64 -3.72 -4.78
CA GLY A 50 -7.11 -2.38 -5.06
C GLY A 50 -8.17 -1.28 -4.99
N GLU A 51 -9.32 -1.48 -5.63
CA GLU A 51 -10.45 -0.53 -5.60
C GLU A 51 -11.01 -0.36 -4.18
N ALA A 52 -11.21 -1.47 -3.45
CA ALA A 52 -11.69 -1.45 -2.08
C ALA A 52 -10.71 -0.72 -1.14
N LYS A 53 -9.40 -0.97 -1.29
CA LYS A 53 -8.34 -0.27 -0.55
C LYS A 53 -8.37 1.24 -0.78
N GLN A 54 -8.52 1.68 -2.03
CA GLN A 54 -8.63 3.12 -2.35
C GLN A 54 -9.89 3.76 -1.77
N MET A 55 -11.01 3.04 -1.74
CA MET A 55 -12.25 3.53 -1.12
C MET A 55 -12.07 3.71 0.39
N LEU A 56 -11.52 2.70 1.07
CA LEU A 56 -11.30 2.71 2.53
C LEU A 56 -10.27 3.77 2.95
N MET A 57 -9.20 3.96 2.17
CA MET A 57 -8.21 5.02 2.41
C MET A 57 -8.85 6.41 2.35
N ARG A 58 -9.67 6.68 1.32
CA ARG A 58 -10.40 7.96 1.22
C ARG A 58 -11.35 8.17 2.40
N ARG A 59 -12.03 7.12 2.88
CA ARG A 59 -12.89 7.21 4.07
C ARG A 59 -12.08 7.54 5.32
N LEU A 60 -10.91 6.90 5.51
CA LEU A 60 -10.02 7.19 6.64
C LEU A 60 -9.51 8.63 6.60
N GLU A 61 -9.15 9.16 5.43
CA GLU A 61 -8.73 10.56 5.28
C GLU A 61 -9.84 11.55 5.68
N GLN A 62 -11.09 11.29 5.28
CA GLN A 62 -12.24 12.11 5.67
C GLN A 62 -12.45 12.09 7.19
N LEU A 63 -12.42 10.90 7.80
CA LEU A 63 -12.58 10.75 9.24
C LEU A 63 -11.43 11.41 10.02
N ASP A 64 -10.21 11.40 9.49
CA ASP A 64 -9.08 12.07 10.13
C ASP A 64 -9.25 13.60 10.16
N VAL A 65 -9.78 14.18 9.08
CA VAL A 65 -10.12 15.61 9.04
C VAL A 65 -11.21 15.94 10.07
N GLU A 66 -12.27 15.14 10.15
CA GLU A 66 -13.33 15.31 11.14
C GLU A 66 -12.79 15.22 12.58
N ARG A 67 -11.94 14.22 12.83
CA ARG A 67 -11.27 14.02 14.12
C ARG A 67 -10.42 15.23 14.52
N LEU A 68 -9.60 15.75 13.60
CA LEU A 68 -8.75 16.91 13.85
C LEU A 68 -9.58 18.17 14.15
N HIS A 69 -10.69 18.37 13.43
CA HIS A 69 -11.60 19.47 13.69
C HIS A 69 -12.22 19.38 15.10
N LEU A 70 -12.71 18.20 15.49
CA LEU A 70 -13.28 17.97 16.82
C LEU A 70 -12.23 18.11 17.94
N SER A 71 -11.02 17.59 17.75
CA SER A 71 -9.96 17.70 18.76
C SER A 71 -9.48 19.13 18.95
N ASN A 72 -9.41 19.93 17.88
CA ASN A 72 -9.04 21.34 17.96
C ASN A 72 -10.12 22.20 18.63
N THR A 73 -11.37 21.74 18.58
CA THR A 73 -12.51 22.44 19.20
C THR A 73 -12.57 22.23 20.71
N SER A 74 -12.11 21.07 21.22
CA SER A 74 -12.12 20.76 22.66
C SER A 74 -10.97 19.84 23.07
N THR A 75 -10.01 20.39 23.81
CA THR A 75 -8.88 19.64 24.38
C THR A 75 -9.32 18.58 25.39
N GLU A 76 -10.36 18.86 26.18
CA GLU A 76 -10.89 17.92 27.19
C GLU A 76 -11.55 16.70 26.53
N ALA A 77 -12.28 16.91 25.43
CA ALA A 77 -12.84 15.82 24.64
C ALA A 77 -11.72 14.95 24.03
N ALA A 78 -10.64 15.58 23.54
CA ALA A 78 -9.48 14.86 23.01
C ALA A 78 -8.79 14.00 24.07
N GLN A 79 -8.64 14.50 25.30
CA GLN A 79 -8.05 13.74 26.42
C GLN A 79 -8.88 12.51 26.80
N GLN A 80 -10.22 12.63 26.79
CA GLN A 80 -11.11 11.50 27.08
C GLN A 80 -11.04 10.40 26.00
N ALA A 81 -10.71 10.78 24.77
CA ALA A 81 -10.62 9.89 23.63
C ALA A 81 -9.23 9.26 23.42
N ASP A 82 -8.22 9.66 24.20
CA ASP A 82 -6.82 9.28 23.98
C ASP A 82 -6.59 7.77 24.02
N GLY A 83 -7.27 7.04 24.92
CA GLY A 83 -7.16 5.58 24.98
C GLY A 83 -7.60 4.87 23.70
N ALA A 84 -8.73 5.29 23.11
CA ALA A 84 -9.20 4.71 21.84
C ALA A 84 -8.29 5.12 20.67
N TRP A 85 -7.77 6.34 20.71
CA TRP A 85 -6.80 6.80 19.72
C TRP A 85 -5.52 5.96 19.72
N GLN A 86 -5.00 5.62 20.90
CA GLN A 86 -3.82 4.75 21.01
C GLN A 86 -4.07 3.34 20.46
N GLU A 87 -5.24 2.75 20.71
CA GLU A 87 -5.60 1.45 20.13
C GLU A 87 -5.76 1.51 18.61
N LEU A 88 -6.32 2.60 18.08
CA LEU A 88 -6.39 2.83 16.64
C LEU A 88 -4.99 2.93 16.01
N LEU A 89 -4.05 3.65 16.65
CA LEU A 89 -2.67 3.75 16.18
C LEU A 89 -1.96 2.39 16.11
N LYS A 90 -2.18 1.51 17.10
CA LYS A 90 -1.67 0.12 17.08
C LYS A 90 -2.23 -0.67 15.89
N SER A 91 -3.52 -0.51 15.63
CA SER A 91 -4.20 -1.16 14.50
C SER A 91 -3.68 -0.65 13.16
N LEU A 92 -3.47 0.66 13.02
CA LEU A 92 -2.87 1.28 11.84
C LEU A 92 -1.41 0.84 11.63
N ALA A 93 -0.63 0.68 12.70
CA ALA A 93 0.72 0.13 12.62
C ALA A 93 0.72 -1.30 12.06
N THR A 94 -0.22 -2.13 12.51
CA THR A 94 -0.42 -3.50 12.00
C THR A 94 -0.82 -3.49 10.52
N CYS A 95 -1.74 -2.59 10.15
CA CYS A 95 -2.14 -2.39 8.76
C CYS A 95 -0.96 -1.98 7.87
N ARG A 96 -0.09 -1.08 8.35
CA ARG A 96 1.11 -0.63 7.63
C ARG A 96 2.08 -1.79 7.39
N ASP A 97 2.35 -2.61 8.40
CA ASP A 97 3.23 -3.78 8.27
C ASP A 97 2.68 -4.79 7.24
N LYS A 98 1.38 -5.09 7.27
CA LYS A 98 0.72 -5.92 6.25
C LYS A 98 0.89 -5.33 4.84
N ASN A 99 0.65 -4.04 4.68
CA ASN A 99 0.79 -3.36 3.40
C ASN A 99 2.24 -3.41 2.86
N LEU A 100 3.24 -3.26 3.74
CA LEU A 100 4.65 -3.39 3.35
C LEU A 100 4.99 -4.80 2.88
N ARG A 101 4.48 -5.83 3.56
CA ARG A 101 4.67 -7.23 3.16
C ARG A 101 4.03 -7.53 1.80
N ASN A 102 2.81 -7.04 1.57
CA ASN A 102 2.15 -7.17 0.27
C ASN A 102 2.95 -6.46 -0.83
N GLY A 103 3.46 -5.26 -0.57
CA GLY A 103 4.31 -4.52 -1.51
C GLY A 103 5.60 -5.28 -1.88
N ALA A 104 6.24 -5.94 -0.91
CA ALA A 104 7.41 -6.78 -1.17
C ALA A 104 7.07 -7.98 -2.08
N LEU A 105 5.93 -8.64 -1.85
CA LEU A 105 5.45 -9.75 -2.66
C LEU A 105 5.15 -9.30 -4.11
N VAL A 106 4.47 -8.16 -4.28
CA VAL A 106 4.22 -7.55 -5.60
C VAL A 106 5.55 -7.29 -6.33
N GLY A 107 6.52 -6.69 -5.64
CA GLY A 107 7.85 -6.44 -6.19
C GLY A 107 8.55 -7.71 -6.68
N GLN A 108 8.55 -8.77 -5.87
CA GLN A 108 9.13 -10.06 -6.23
C GLN A 108 8.44 -10.67 -7.46
N ARG A 109 7.11 -10.64 -7.53
CA ARG A 109 6.33 -11.14 -8.68
C ARG A 109 6.64 -10.37 -9.97
N LEU A 110 6.69 -9.04 -9.89
CA LEU A 110 7.07 -8.19 -11.03
C LEU A 110 8.48 -8.50 -11.54
N THR A 111 9.44 -8.72 -10.64
CA THR A 111 10.80 -9.13 -11.03
C THR A 111 10.80 -10.50 -11.73
N GLN A 112 10.04 -11.47 -11.22
CA GLN A 112 9.92 -12.79 -11.85
C GLN A 112 9.30 -12.70 -13.24
N VAL A 113 8.20 -11.95 -13.40
CA VAL A 113 7.53 -11.76 -14.69
C VAL A 113 8.46 -11.08 -15.69
N ARG A 114 9.18 -10.02 -15.28
CA ARG A 114 10.15 -9.34 -16.14
C ARG A 114 11.28 -10.27 -16.59
N ARG A 115 11.79 -11.12 -15.71
CA ARG A 115 12.82 -12.13 -16.05
C ARG A 115 12.28 -13.16 -17.04
N ALA A 116 11.09 -13.71 -16.78
CA ALA A 116 10.45 -14.67 -17.68
C ALA A 116 10.19 -14.05 -19.06
N LEU A 117 9.71 -12.80 -19.10
CA LEU A 117 9.59 -12.05 -20.34
C LEU A 117 10.94 -11.85 -21.02
N SER A 118 12.00 -11.45 -20.30
CA SER A 118 13.35 -11.28 -20.87
C SER A 118 13.89 -12.54 -21.55
N VAL A 119 13.65 -13.70 -20.92
CA VAL A 119 14.01 -15.02 -21.49
C VAL A 119 13.19 -15.32 -22.74
N LEU A 120 11.88 -15.08 -22.71
CA LEU A 120 10.97 -15.32 -23.84
C LEU A 120 11.20 -14.35 -25.01
N THR A 121 11.52 -13.09 -24.74
CA THR A 121 11.79 -12.06 -25.74
C THR A 121 13.24 -12.10 -26.24
N GLY A 122 14.09 -12.96 -25.67
CA GLY A 122 15.48 -13.11 -26.07
C GLY A 122 16.33 -11.88 -25.77
N THR A 123 15.92 -10.98 -24.88
CA THR A 123 16.73 -9.83 -24.47
C THR A 123 17.90 -10.22 -23.57
N ASP A 124 17.83 -11.38 -22.92
CA ASP A 124 18.98 -12.04 -22.28
C ASP A 124 19.82 -12.88 -23.27
N ALA A 125 19.51 -12.84 -24.57
CA ALA A 125 20.39 -13.40 -25.59
C ALA A 125 21.54 -12.43 -25.91
N GLN A 126 22.44 -12.22 -24.94
CA GLN A 126 23.87 -12.25 -25.26
C GLN A 126 24.33 -13.71 -25.41
N ALA A 127 23.52 -14.52 -26.09
CA ALA A 127 23.99 -15.75 -26.68
C ALA A 127 24.93 -15.32 -27.81
N GLY A 128 26.22 -15.15 -27.47
CA GLY A 128 27.28 -15.22 -28.45
C GLY A 128 27.08 -16.52 -29.21
N THR A 129 26.48 -16.42 -30.40
CA THR A 129 26.28 -17.56 -31.27
C THR A 129 27.66 -18.10 -31.60
N TYR A 130 27.94 -19.35 -31.20
CA TYR A 130 29.15 -20.02 -31.65
C TYR A 130 29.14 -20.01 -33.18
N SER A 131 30.06 -19.27 -33.79
CA SER A 131 30.35 -19.46 -35.21
C SER A 131 30.91 -20.87 -35.39
N GLN A 132 30.82 -21.42 -36.60
CA GLN A 132 31.31 -22.75 -36.96
C GLN A 132 32.82 -22.97 -36.64
N ASN A 133 33.54 -21.91 -36.26
CA ASN A 133 34.96 -21.92 -35.90
C ASN A 133 35.23 -21.67 -34.40
N GLY A 134 34.21 -21.67 -33.53
CA GLY A 134 34.38 -21.62 -32.08
C GLY A 134 34.84 -20.29 -31.47
N ALA A 135 34.87 -19.18 -32.24
CA ALA A 135 35.30 -17.88 -31.73
C ALA A 135 34.13 -17.04 -31.20
N VAL A 136 34.17 -16.71 -29.90
CA VAL A 136 33.21 -15.81 -29.22
C VAL A 136 33.48 -14.37 -29.62
N HIS A 137 32.61 -13.77 -30.42
CA HIS A 137 32.68 -12.33 -30.74
C HIS A 137 31.79 -11.54 -29.79
N GLY A 138 32.36 -11.14 -28.65
CA GLY A 138 31.78 -10.10 -27.80
C GLY A 138 32.19 -8.73 -28.32
N THR A 139 31.48 -8.19 -29.31
CA THR A 139 31.74 -6.82 -29.79
C THR A 139 30.82 -5.82 -29.10
N HIS A 140 31.28 -5.29 -27.97
CA HIS A 140 30.85 -3.97 -27.50
C HIS A 140 31.98 -2.97 -27.77
N ARG A 141 31.76 -2.06 -28.73
CA ARG A 141 32.48 -0.77 -28.73
C ARG A 141 31.51 0.32 -29.17
N SER A 142 30.91 0.99 -28.20
CA SER A 142 30.15 2.21 -28.41
C SER A 142 31.12 3.31 -28.83
N ILE A 143 30.95 3.88 -30.03
CA ILE A 143 31.64 5.11 -30.45
C ILE A 143 30.62 6.25 -30.31
N PRO A 144 30.94 7.34 -29.60
CA PRO A 144 30.04 8.48 -29.49
C PRO A 144 29.97 9.26 -30.81
N LEU A 145 28.74 9.55 -31.24
CA LEU A 145 28.42 10.45 -32.35
C LEU A 145 28.62 11.90 -31.91
N ALA A 146 29.83 12.43 -32.05
CA ALA A 146 30.10 13.86 -31.95
C ALA A 146 31.34 14.23 -32.77
N GLN A 147 31.17 14.36 -34.10
CA GLN A 147 31.84 15.34 -34.96
C GLN A 147 31.45 15.09 -36.42
N ALA A 148 30.64 15.99 -36.97
CA ALA A 148 30.42 16.22 -38.40
C ALA A 148 30.51 17.72 -38.64
#